data_AF-A0A2E5H5R1-F1
#
_entry.id   AF-A0A2E5H5R1-F1
#
_cell.length_a   1.000
_cell.length_b   1.000
_cell.length_c   1.000
_cell.angle_alpha   90.00
_cell.angle_beta   90.00
_cell.angle_gamma   90.00
#
_symmetry.space_group_name_H-M   'P 1'
#
loop_
_entity.id
_entity.type
_entity.pdbx_description
1 polymer ?
#
loop_
_entity_poly.entity_id
_entity_poly.type
_entity_poly.pdbx_seq_one_letter_code
_entity_poly.pdbx_strand_id
1 'polypeptide(L)' 'MIDANPIMCVIEGKLCINGIIFEHNELRKSKEYLQSIGAEEVLFYPEDEDEADQLHEIIMKMAEASPEASDDEITSYYLN' A
#
# COMPACT_ATOMS: atom_id res chain seq x y z
N MET A 1 -20.47 7.16 -12.38
CA MET A 1 -19.47 6.17 -11.93
C MET A 1 -18.55 6.96 -11.03
N ILE A 2 -18.45 6.58 -9.75
CA ILE A 2 -17.54 7.24 -8.83
C ILE A 2 -16.29 6.37 -8.85
N ASP A 3 -15.50 6.51 -9.92
CA ASP A 3 -14.12 6.03 -9.98
C ASP A 3 -13.30 6.95 -9.08
N ALA A 4 -13.53 6.86 -7.77
CA ALA A 4 -12.64 7.47 -6.78
C ALA A 4 -11.60 6.41 -6.45
N ASN A 5 -10.59 6.29 -7.32
CA ASN A 5 -9.42 5.47 -7.02
C ASN A 5 -8.90 5.92 -5.64
N PRO A 6 -8.65 4.97 -4.72
CA PRO A 6 -8.17 5.29 -3.39
C PRO A 6 -6.86 6.04 -3.48
N ILE A 7 -6.68 7.04 -2.61
CA ILE A 7 -5.42 7.77 -2.50
C ILE A 7 -4.60 7.10 -1.40
N MET A 8 -3.38 6.66 -1.70
CA MET A 8 -2.41 6.31 -0.67
C MET A 8 -1.51 7.49 -0.33
N CYS A 9 -1.08 7.55 0.92
CA CYS A 9 -0.06 8.46 1.43
C CYS A 9 0.64 7.84 2.65
N VAL A 10 1.73 8.45 3.07
CA VAL A 10 2.44 8.06 4.28
C VAL A 10 2.06 9.03 5.40
N ILE A 11 1.51 8.52 6.50
CA ILE A 11 1.20 9.33 7.68
C ILE A 11 1.94 8.71 8.87
N GLU A 12 2.79 9.51 9.52
CA GLU A 12 3.56 9.09 10.70
C GLU A 12 4.39 7.80 10.48
N GLY A 13 4.91 7.61 9.26
CA GLY A 13 5.69 6.42 8.90
C GLY A 13 4.84 5.16 8.72
N LYS A 14 3.52 5.30 8.50
CA LYS A 14 2.56 4.22 8.28
C LYS A 14 1.82 4.41 6.96
N LEU A 15 1.34 3.30 6.40
CA LEU A 15 0.57 3.32 5.16
C LEU A 15 -0.82 3.88 5.45
N CYS A 16 -1.20 4.96 4.79
CA CYS A 16 -2.55 5.51 4.83
C CYS A 16 -3.22 5.34 3.46
N ILE A 17 -4.43 4.79 3.42
CA ILE A 17 -5.21 4.66 2.19
C ILE A 17 -6.59 5.28 2.43
N ASN A 18 -6.93 6.31 1.65
CA ASN A 18 -8.20 7.03 1.74
C ASN A 18 -8.50 7.56 3.17
N GLY A 19 -7.46 7.95 3.90
CA GLY A 19 -7.57 8.40 5.31
C GLY A 19 -7.56 7.28 6.36
N ILE A 20 -7.46 6.01 5.95
CA ILE A 20 -7.35 4.87 6.86
C ILE A 20 -5.88 4.53 7.05
N ILE A 21 -5.40 4.61 8.29
CA ILE A 21 -4.02 4.26 8.66
C ILE A 21 -3.94 2.75 8.92
N PHE A 22 -2.93 2.10 8.34
CA PHE A 22 -2.61 0.68 8.49
C PHE A 22 -1.24 0.53 9.14
N GLU A 23 -1.16 -0.30 10.18
CA GLU A 23 0.11 -0.63 10.84
C GLU A 23 0.98 -1.55 9.96
N HIS A 24 2.28 -1.65 10.25
CA HIS A 24 3.22 -2.45 9.45
C HIS A 24 2.85 -3.95 9.36
N ASN A 25 2.12 -4.49 10.34
CA ASN A 25 1.62 -5.86 10.33
C ASN A 25 0.25 -6.03 9.65
N GLU A 26 -0.35 -4.94 9.15
CA GLU A 26 -1.69 -4.91 8.56
C GLU A 26 -1.67 -4.84 7.03
N LEU A 27 -0.56 -5.23 6.39
CA LEU A 27 -0.45 -5.32 4.93
C LEU A 27 -1.58 -6.16 4.30
N ARG A 28 -1.96 -7.25 4.96
CA ARG A 28 -3.09 -8.07 4.48
C ARG A 28 -4.40 -7.31 4.51
N LYS A 29 -4.67 -6.56 5.59
CA LYS A 29 -5.91 -5.77 5.72
C LYS A 29 -5.98 -4.64 4.70
N SER A 30 -4.84 -3.99 4.42
CA SER A 30 -4.80 -2.94 3.40
C SER A 30 -5.10 -3.50 2.00
N LYS A 31 -4.57 -4.69 1.67
CA LYS A 31 -4.91 -5.42 0.44
C LYS A 31 -6.39 -5.82 0.37
N GLU A 32 -6.94 -6.40 1.44
CA GLU A 32 -8.36 -6.79 1.52
C GLU A 32 -9.27 -5.56 1.39
N TYR A 33 -8.88 -4.43 1.96
CA TYR A 33 -9.59 -3.16 1.82
C TYR A 33 -9.63 -2.71 0.36
N LEU A 34 -8.48 -2.67 -0.33
CA LEU A 34 -8.40 -2.30 -1.75
C LEU A 34 -9.29 -3.19 -2.64
N GLN A 35 -9.25 -4.51 -2.40
CA GLN A 35 -10.11 -5.47 -3.11
C GLN A 35 -11.60 -5.23 -2.79
N SER A 36 -11.93 -4.95 -1.53
CA SER A 36 -13.31 -4.73 -1.09
C SER A 36 -13.93 -3.47 -1.70
N ILE A 37 -13.14 -2.44 -1.95
CA ILE A 37 -13.61 -1.20 -2.59
C ILE A 37 -13.56 -1.30 -4.13
N GLY A 38 -13.11 -2.43 -4.68
CA GLY A 38 -12.96 -2.63 -6.12
C GLY A 38 -11.90 -1.70 -6.74
N ALA A 39 -10.90 -1.30 -5.95
CA ALA A 39 -9.82 -0.46 -6.45
C ALA A 39 -8.84 -1.32 -7.26
N GLU A 40 -8.81 -1.07 -8.56
CA GLU A 40 -7.80 -1.62 -9.46
C GLU A 40 -6.45 -0.94 -9.20
N GLU A 41 -6.47 0.38 -9.02
CA GLU A 41 -5.27 1.18 -8.83
C GLU A 41 -5.40 2.12 -7.62
N VAL A 42 -4.25 2.43 -7.02
CA VAL A 42 -4.14 3.37 -5.90
C VAL A 42 -3.35 4.58 -6.37
N LEU A 43 -3.91 5.76 -6.18
CA LEU A 43 -3.28 7.02 -6.54
C LEU A 43 -2.34 7.45 -5.42
N PHE A 44 -1.09 7.77 -5.76
CA PHE A 44 -0.13 8.32 -4.82
C PHE A 44 0.33 9.68 -5.34
N TYR A 45 0.17 10.69 -4.50
CA TYR A 45 0.57 12.05 -4.79
C TYR A 45 1.67 12.44 -3.81
N PRO A 46 2.95 12.11 -4.12
CA PRO A 46 4.05 12.58 -3.33
C PRO A 46 4.12 14.11 -3.44
N GLU A 47 4.19 14.79 -2.30
CA GLU A 47 4.52 16.20 -2.20
C GLU A 47 6.02 16.43 -2.41
N ASP A 48 6.86 15.48 -1.98
CA ASP A 48 8.32 15.50 -2.10
C ASP A 48 8.90 14.19 -2.69
N GLU A 49 10.10 14.27 -3.29
CA GLU A 49 10.79 13.09 -3.87
C GLU A 49 11.08 12.00 -2.82
N ASP A 50 11.33 12.40 -1.57
CA ASP A 50 11.57 11.49 -0.44
C ASP A 50 10.33 10.68 -0.03
N GLU A 51 9.11 11.16 -0.31
CA GLU A 51 7.90 10.44 0.11
C GLU A 51 7.68 9.14 -0.68
N ALA A 52 8.13 9.08 -1.94
CA ALA A 52 8.09 7.87 -2.73
C ALA A 52 9.03 6.79 -2.14
N ASP A 53 10.23 7.19 -1.72
CA ASP A 53 11.18 6.33 -1.02
C ASP A 53 10.64 5.87 0.33
N GLN A 54 10.02 6.77 1.11
CA GLN A 54 9.40 6.42 2.38
C GLN A 54 8.25 5.42 2.23
N LEU A 55 7.38 5.63 1.23
CA LEU A 55 6.32 4.69 0.93
C LEU A 55 6.88 3.32 0.56
N HIS A 56 7.91 3.29 -0.29
CA HIS A 56 8.59 2.07 -0.66
C HIS A 56 9.19 1.35 0.55
N GLU A 57 9.88 2.08 1.43
CA GLU A 57 10.40 1.54 2.69
C GLU A 57 9.29 0.96 3.58
N ILE A 58 8.15 1.64 3.70
CA ILE A 58 7.02 1.18 4.53
C ILE A 58 6.41 -0.09 3.94
N ILE A 59 6.18 -0.13 2.63
CA ILE A 59 5.67 -1.31 1.95
C ILE A 59 6.66 -2.48 2.10
N MET A 60 7.97 -2.21 2.01
CA MET A 60 8.99 -3.22 2.23
C MET A 60 9.01 -3.74 3.67
N LYS A 61 8.97 -2.85 4.66
CA LYS A 61 8.83 -3.21 6.09
C LYS A 61 7.56 -3.99 6.37
N MET A 62 6.47 -3.61 5.72
CA MET A 62 5.19 -4.32 5.76
C MET A 62 5.28 -5.72 5.16
N ALA A 63 6.00 -5.86 4.05
CA ALA A 63 6.25 -7.14 3.42
C ALA A 63 7.11 -8.02 4.33
N GLU A 64 8.22 -7.52 4.86
CA GLU A 64 9.09 -8.24 5.79
C GLU A 64 8.36 -8.69 7.07
N ALA A 65 7.45 -7.86 7.59
CA ALA A 65 6.63 -8.20 8.74
C ALA A 65 5.49 -9.19 8.41
N SER A 66 5.12 -9.32 7.14
CA SER A 66 4.10 -10.26 6.71
C SER A 66 4.72 -11.64 6.46
N PRO A 67 4.24 -12.70 7.13
CA PRO A 67 4.73 -14.07 6.90
C PRO A 67 4.48 -14.57 5.47
N GLU A 68 3.72 -13.83 4.66
CA GLU A 68 3.45 -14.12 3.24
C GLU A 68 4.58 -13.69 2.29
N ALA A 69 5.55 -12.87 2.74
CA ALA A 69 6.70 -12.45 1.92
C ALA A 69 7.95 -13.34 2.11
N SER A 70 7.84 -14.37 2.96
CA SER A 70 8.92 -15.34 3.19
C SER A 70 8.92 -16.50 2.19
N ASP A 71 8.04 -16.44 1.18
CA ASP A 71 8.13 -17.27 -0.02
C ASP A 71 8.71 -16.40 -1.14
N ASP A 72 9.72 -16.96 -1.79
CA ASP A 72 10.60 -16.41 -2.81
C ASP A 72 9.82 -15.69 -3.94
N GLU A 73 10.44 -14.69 -4.56
CA GLU A 73 9.92 -13.86 -5.67
C GLU A 73 8.99 -12.71 -5.28
N ILE A 74 9.60 -11.54 -5.04
CA ILE A 74 9.01 -10.23 -5.41
C ILE A 74 8.89 -10.21 -6.94
N THR A 75 7.93 -10.95 -7.47
CA THR A 75 7.49 -10.82 -8.85
C THR A 75 6.55 -9.62 -8.88
N SER A 76 6.93 -8.60 -9.64
CA SER A 76 6.08 -7.49 -10.03
C SER A 76 4.68 -8.01 -10.44
N TYR A 77 3.67 -7.77 -9.62
CA TYR A 77 2.31 -8.24 -9.90
C TYR A 77 1.58 -7.23 -10.78
N TYR A 78 1.55 -7.53 -12.08
CA TYR A 78 0.62 -6.95 -13.05
C TYR A 78 -0.83 -7.19 -12.60
N LEU A 79 -1.63 -6.14 -12.55
CA LEU A 79 -3.08 -6.28 -12.60
C LEU A 79 -3.47 -6.72 -14.02
N ASN A 80 -4.18 -7.84 -14.13
CA ASN A 80 -4.91 -8.24 -15.35
C ASN A 80 -6.32 -7.66 -15.31
#